data_AF-A0A8H3LXZ8-F1
#
_entry.id   AF-A0A8H3LXZ8-F1
#
_cell.length_a   1.000
_cell.length_b   1.000
_cell.length_c   1.000
_cell.angle_alpha   90.00
_cell.angle_beta   90.00
_cell.angle_gamma   90.00
#
_symmetry.space_group_name_H-M   'P 1'
#
loop_
_entity.id
_entity.type
_entity.pdbx_description
1 polymer ?
#
loop_
_entity_poly.entity_id
_entity_poly.type
_entity_poly.pdbx_seq_one_letter_code
_entity_poly.pdbx_strand_id
1 'polypeptide(L)'
;MQTGFARFISCLDSYLDLLDSFTIIDKGLCYGQALLLAEVLTDPPLNLALIKWYDFKSKRNLYLYGCPHLKLIELYNFVAIESIYSVVHIVP
;
A
#
# COMPACT_ATOMS: atom_id res chain seq x y z
N MET A 1 5.22 -26.49 9.40
CA MET A 1 4.79 -25.52 8.36
C MET A 1 3.99 -24.36 8.95
N GLN A 2 3.07 -24.61 9.90
CA GLN A 2 2.23 -23.57 10.55
C GLN A 2 2.98 -22.43 11.25
N THR A 3 4.13 -22.70 11.88
CA THR A 3 4.93 -21.68 12.58
C THR A 3 5.64 -20.69 11.65
N GLY A 4 5.95 -21.09 10.41
CA GLY A 4 6.58 -20.22 9.41
C GLY A 4 5.60 -19.23 8.81
N PHE A 5 4.41 -19.70 8.44
CA PHE A 5 3.37 -18.87 7.83
C PHE A 5 2.81 -17.83 8.80
N ALA A 6 2.54 -18.22 10.06
CA ALA A 6 2.08 -17.27 11.08
C ALA A 6 3.13 -16.17 11.36
N ARG A 7 4.43 -16.52 11.34
CA ARG A 7 5.51 -15.54 11.43
C ARG A 7 5.60 -14.63 10.22
N PHE A 8 5.35 -15.15 9.02
CA PHE A 8 5.28 -14.34 7.80
C PHE A 8 4.16 -13.30 7.88
N ILE A 9 2.96 -13.70 8.28
CA ILE A 9 1.82 -12.77 8.45
C ILE A 9 2.13 -11.72 9.53
N SER A 10 2.61 -12.14 10.70
CA SER A 10 2.98 -11.18 11.77
C SER A 10 4.08 -10.20 11.34
N CYS A 11 5.04 -10.65 10.53
CA CYS A 11 6.09 -9.79 9.99
C CYS A 11 5.51 -8.82 8.95
N LEU A 12 4.55 -9.28 8.13
CA LEU A 12 3.85 -8.46 7.16
C LEU A 12 3.04 -7.37 7.87
N ASP A 13 2.26 -7.73 8.90
CA ASP A 13 1.47 -6.78 9.70
C ASP A 13 2.37 -5.74 10.39
N SER A 14 3.44 -6.18 11.06
CA SER A 14 4.39 -5.27 11.70
C SER A 14 5.11 -4.36 10.69
N TYR A 15 5.34 -4.83 9.46
CA TYR A 15 5.93 -4.04 8.41
C TYR A 15 4.94 -3.01 7.86
N LEU A 16 3.67 -3.38 7.70
CA LEU A 16 2.60 -2.47 7.31
C LEU A 16 2.41 -1.35 8.35
N ASP A 17 2.37 -1.68 9.64
CA ASP A 17 2.29 -0.70 10.74
C ASP A 17 3.46 0.30 10.72
N LEU A 18 4.66 -0.17 10.40
CA LEU A 18 5.84 0.70 10.28
C LEU A 18 5.67 1.73 9.15
N LEU A 19 4.98 1.34 8.08
CA LEU A 19 4.85 2.10 6.83
C LEU A 19 3.72 3.11 6.81
N ASP A 20 2.68 2.88 7.59
CA ASP A 20 1.72 3.92 7.94
C ASP A 20 2.42 5.12 8.60
N SER A 21 3.60 4.92 9.21
CA SER A 21 4.41 6.04 9.72
C SER A 21 5.23 6.77 8.65
N PHE A 22 5.51 6.14 7.50
CA PHE A 22 6.37 6.68 6.44
C PHE A 22 5.61 7.47 5.37
N THR A 23 4.31 7.22 5.18
CA THR A 23 3.50 7.88 4.15
C THR A 23 2.55 8.90 4.77
N ILE A 24 2.39 10.06 4.13
CA ILE A 24 1.39 11.03 4.57
C ILE A 24 0.02 10.55 4.10
N ILE A 25 -0.84 10.25 5.07
CA ILE A 25 -2.18 9.73 4.85
C ILE A 25 -3.13 10.87 4.42
N ASP A 26 -3.80 10.71 3.27
CA ASP A 26 -4.85 11.63 2.81
C ASP A 26 -6.21 11.14 3.29
N LYS A 27 -6.81 11.80 4.29
CA LYS A 27 -8.14 11.47 4.82
C LYS A 27 -8.30 10.00 5.25
N GLY A 28 -7.24 9.38 5.76
CA GLY A 28 -7.24 7.96 6.13
C GLY A 28 -6.86 6.99 5.01
N LEU A 29 -6.50 7.48 3.81
CA LEU A 29 -6.18 6.66 2.65
C LEU A 29 -4.75 6.92 2.13
N CYS A 30 -4.16 5.88 1.54
CA CYS A 30 -2.89 5.92 0.84
C CYS A 30 -3.10 5.66 -0.65
N TYR A 31 -2.23 6.25 -1.48
CA TYR A 31 -2.28 6.07 -2.93
C TYR A 31 -1.14 5.16 -3.38
N GLY A 32 -1.46 4.18 -4.23
CA GLY A 32 -0.50 3.19 -4.68
C GLY A 32 -0.76 2.73 -6.11
N GLN A 33 0.31 2.38 -6.82
CA GLN A 33 0.25 1.72 -8.11
C GLN A 33 0.43 0.21 -7.90
N ALA A 34 -0.57 -0.58 -8.25
CA ALA A 34 -0.43 -2.04 -8.28
C ALA A 34 0.49 -2.45 -9.43
N LEU A 35 1.52 -3.24 -9.12
CA LEU A 35 2.52 -3.74 -10.06
C LEU A 35 2.38 -5.24 -10.34
N LEU A 36 1.94 -6.01 -9.34
CA LEU A 36 1.75 -7.45 -9.44
C LEU A 36 0.54 -7.86 -8.61
N LEU A 37 -0.26 -8.78 -9.13
CA LEU A 37 -1.25 -9.52 -8.36
C LEU A 37 -0.73 -10.95 -8.18
N ALA A 38 -0.83 -11.47 -6.97
CA ALA A 38 -0.37 -12.80 -6.61
C ALA A 38 -1.37 -13.47 -5.67
N GLU A 39 -1.55 -14.77 -5.83
CA GLU A 39 -2.33 -15.60 -4.91
C GLU A 39 -1.36 -16.55 -4.20
N VAL A 40 -1.43 -16.59 -2.89
CA VAL A 40 -0.71 -17.58 -2.08
C VAL A 40 -1.71 -18.70 -1.75
N LEU A 41 -1.39 -19.91 -2.20
CA LEU A 41 -2.20 -21.11 -2.00
C LEU A 41 -2.07 -21.60 -0.54
N THR A 42 -2.80 -20.94 0.36
CA THR A 42 -2.99 -21.32 1.75
C THR A 42 -4.44 -21.79 1.98
N ASP A 43 -4.76 -22.17 3.21
CA ASP A 43 -6.13 -22.51 3.61
C ASP A 43 -6.58 -21.54 4.72
N PRO A 44 -7.34 -20.46 4.39
CA PRO A 44 -7.85 -20.08 3.06
C PRO A 44 -6.78 -19.41 2.16
N PRO A 45 -6.99 -19.32 0.84
CA PRO A 45 -6.07 -18.62 -0.08
C PRO A 45 -5.93 -17.15 0.29
N LEU A 46 -4.73 -16.61 0.12
CA LEU A 46 -4.42 -15.20 0.41
C LEU A 46 -4.11 -14.46 -0.89
N ASN A 47 -4.94 -13.47 -1.23
CA ASN A 47 -4.77 -12.63 -2.40
C ASN A 47 -3.96 -11.39 -2.05
N LEU A 48 -2.83 -11.19 -2.71
CA LEU A 48 -1.91 -10.08 -2.47
C LEU A 48 -1.70 -9.25 -3.72
N ALA A 49 -1.50 -7.94 -3.54
CA ALA A 49 -1.04 -7.02 -4.56
C ALA A 49 0.29 -6.40 -4.13
N LEU A 50 1.30 -6.44 -5.01
CA LEU A 50 2.51 -5.62 -4.86
C LEU A 50 2.18 -4.19 -5.26
N ILE A 51 2.23 -3.28 -4.30
CA ILE A 51 1.95 -1.86 -4.46
C ILE A 51 3.26 -1.10 -4.42
N LYS A 52 3.43 -0.17 -5.36
CA LYS A 52 4.40 0.93 -5.26
C LYS A 52 3.69 2.19 -4.80
N TRP A 53 4.15 2.78 -3.71
CA TRP A 53 3.43 3.87 -3.06
C TRP A 53 3.69 5.23 -3.69
N TYR A 54 2.70 6.10 -3.52
CA TYR A 54 2.82 7.54 -3.70
C TYR A 54 2.92 8.23 -2.34
N ASP A 55 3.66 9.33 -2.31
CA ASP A 55 3.66 10.28 -1.20
C ASP A 55 3.44 11.69 -1.75
N PHE A 56 3.08 12.64 -0.89
CA PHE A 56 2.93 14.02 -1.30
C PHE A 56 4.26 14.59 -1.80
N LYS A 57 4.21 15.34 -2.92
CA LYS A 57 5.38 16.03 -3.47
C LYS A 57 5.97 17.01 -2.46
N SER A 58 5.13 17.63 -1.65
CA SER A 58 5.50 18.64 -0.66
C SER A 58 4.68 18.48 0.61
N LYS A 59 5.31 18.66 1.78
CA LYS A 59 4.62 18.71 3.08
C LYS A 59 3.81 20.00 3.29
N ARG A 60 4.05 21.04 2.48
CA ARG A 60 3.38 22.35 2.60
C ARG A 60 2.24 22.52 1.60
N ASN A 61 2.46 22.10 0.35
CA ASN A 61 1.48 22.20 -0.73
C ASN A 61 0.98 20.80 -1.07
N LEU A 62 0.09 20.28 -0.22
CA LEU A 62 -0.46 18.93 -0.35
C LEU A 62 -1.39 18.82 -1.56
N TYR A 63 -2.16 19.87 -1.86
CA TYR A 63 -3.14 19.86 -2.94
C TYR A 63 -2.80 20.88 -4.02
N LEU A 64 -3.04 20.50 -5.27
CA LEU A 64 -2.95 21.35 -6.46
C LEU A 64 -4.30 21.30 -7.19
N TYR A 65 -4.95 22.46 -7.34
CA TYR A 65 -6.32 22.56 -7.91
C TYR A 65 -7.37 21.67 -7.22
N GLY A 66 -7.21 21.42 -5.92
CA GLY A 66 -8.10 20.54 -5.13
C GLY A 66 -7.77 19.05 -5.21
N CYS A 67 -6.78 18.65 -6.02
CA CYS A 67 -6.33 17.27 -6.13
C CYS A 67 -5.05 17.02 -5.33
N PRO A 68 -4.86 15.85 -4.70
CA PRO A 68 -3.60 15.49 -4.05
C PRO A 68 -2.42 15.58 -5.01
N HIS A 69 -1.37 16.31 -4.63
CA HIS A 69 -0.17 16.48 -5.45
C HIS A 69 0.88 15.46 -5.07
N LEU A 70 0.87 14.35 -5.79
CA LEU A 70 1.60 13.14 -5.42
C LEU A 70 2.85 12.92 -6.27
N LYS A 71 3.81 12.18 -5.72
CA LYS A 71 4.97 11.61 -6.41
C LYS A 71 5.09 10.13 -6.06
N LEU A 72 5.53 9.34 -7.02
CA LEU A 72 5.90 7.96 -6.79
C LEU A 72 7.18 7.91 -5.91
N ILE A 73 7.20 7.03 -4.92
CA ILE A 73 8.39 6.79 -4.07
C ILE A 73 8.91 5.37 -4.27
N GLU A 74 10.15 5.11 -3.85
CA GLU A 74 10.79 3.78 -3.95
C GLU A 74 10.40 2.87 -2.79
N LEU A 75 9.12 2.86 -2.45
CA LEU A 75 8.55 2.07 -1.36
C LEU A 75 7.56 1.07 -1.96
N TYR A 76 7.80 -0.22 -1.68
CA TYR A 76 7.08 -1.34 -2.28
C TYR A 76 6.61 -2.32 -1.22
N ASN A 77 5.36 -2.76 -1.33
CA ASN A 77 4.73 -3.62 -0.35
C ASN A 77 3.74 -4.58 -0.95
N PHE A 78 3.61 -5.76 -0.34
CA PHE A 78 2.42 -6.57 -0.52
C PHE A 78 1.31 -6.08 0.42
N VAL A 79 0.11 -5.89 -0.12
CA VAL A 79 -1.12 -5.67 0.65
C VAL A 79 -2.15 -6.72 0.28
N ALA A 80 -3.06 -7.05 1.19
CA ALA A 80 -4.23 -7.85 0.87
C ALA A 80 -5.08 -7.12 -0.18
N ILE A 81 -5.55 -7.81 -1.22
CA ILE A 81 -6.40 -7.18 -2.24
C ILE A 81 -7.67 -6.64 -1.60
N GLU A 82 -8.17 -7.31 -0.57
CA GLU A 82 -9.37 -6.98 0.18
C GLU A 82 -9.24 -5.65 0.95
N SER A 83 -8.03 -5.13 1.18
CA SER A 83 -7.82 -3.83 1.81
C SER A 83 -7.81 -2.65 0.82
N ILE A 84 -7.85 -2.92 -0.49
CA ILE A 84 -7.90 -1.88 -1.52
C ILE A 84 -9.29 -1.25 -1.54
N TYR A 85 -9.38 0.02 -1.13
CA TYR A 85 -10.65 0.73 -1.03
C TYR A 85 -11.29 1.04 -2.40
N SER A 86 -10.51 1.53 -3.37
CA SER A 86 -11.01 1.92 -4.69
C SER A 86 -9.89 2.06 -5.72
N VAL A 87 -10.25 1.99 -7.01
CA VAL A 87 -9.35 2.27 -8.14
C VAL A 87 -9.50 3.73 -8.54
N VAL A 88 -8.36 4.41 -8.67
CA VAL A 88 -8.30 5.82 -9.10
C VAL A 88 -7.35 5.98 -10.28
N HIS A 89 -7.47 7.09 -11.00
CA HIS A 89 -6.54 7.47 -12.07
C HIS A 89 -5.66 8.63 -11.62
N ILE A 90 -4.34 8.51 -11.80
CA ILE A 90 -3.36 9.56 -11.49
C ILE A 90 -2.88 10.16 -12.81
N VAL A 91 -3.06 11.47 -12.95
CA VAL A 91 -2.61 12.24 -14.12
C VAL A 91 -1.17 12.75 -13.87
N PRO A 92 -0.24 12.58 -14.82
CA PRO A 92 1.15 13.03 -14.70
C PRO A 92 1.33 14.54 -14.50
#